data_AF-A0A519G5N1-F1
#
_entry.id   AF-A0A519G5N1-F1
#
_cell.length_a   1.000
_cell.length_b   1.000
_cell.length_c   1.000
_cell.angle_alpha   90.00
_cell.angle_beta   90.00
_cell.angle_gamma   90.00
#
_symmetry.space_group_name_H-M   'P 1'
#
loop_
_entity.id
_entity.type
_entity.pdbx_description
1 polymer ?
#
loop_
_entity_poly.entity_id
_entity_poly.type
_entity_poly.pdbx_seq_one_letter_code
_entity_poly.pdbx_strand_id
1 'polypeptide(L)'
;ALRTRVGRESVEHSGGEHAHLRPRELASDPRAVVAVVAGAWVARELTRSQVSVLAAAVLDGFPAHPGAEGEAVLEEADGHTRIVVELDADLAAEGYREVWLLASDGSGLVSLGLLDGRTGTFAVPAGVDLDLFSLVDISQEEDDGDPGHSGDSIVRGELQPA
;
A
#
# COMPACT_ATOMS: atom_id res chain seq x y z
N ALA A 1 -8.53 -39.71 -71.94
CA ALA A 1 -7.33 -40.53 -72.23
C ALA A 1 -6.08 -39.70 -72.01
N LEU A 2 -4.96 -40.32 -71.60
CA LEU A 2 -3.58 -39.79 -71.39
C LEU A 2 -3.38 -39.04 -70.05
N ARG A 3 -2.66 -39.56 -69.03
CA ARG A 3 -1.17 -39.72 -68.86
C ARG A 3 -0.43 -38.42 -69.26
N THR A 4 0.34 -37.72 -68.42
CA THR A 4 1.71 -38.01 -67.89
C THR A 4 2.12 -36.81 -66.99
N ARG A 5 2.63 -36.99 -65.77
CA ARG A 5 4.05 -37.01 -65.27
C ARG A 5 4.90 -35.71 -65.46
N VAL A 6 5.15 -35.05 -64.31
CA VAL A 6 6.38 -34.39 -63.79
C VAL A 6 7.01 -33.19 -64.52
N GLY A 7 7.15 -32.09 -63.77
CA GLY A 7 8.17 -31.04 -63.92
C GLY A 7 8.33 -30.26 -62.61
N ARG A 8 9.56 -30.15 -62.10
CA ARG A 8 9.97 -29.49 -60.84
C ARG A 8 10.24 -27.99 -61.06
N GLU A 9 9.97 -27.17 -60.03
CA GLU A 9 10.67 -25.94 -59.56
C GLU A 9 9.60 -25.03 -58.91
N SER A 10 9.80 -24.19 -57.89
CA SER A 10 10.87 -23.91 -56.93
C SER A 10 10.27 -22.89 -55.94
N VAL A 11 10.63 -23.01 -54.67
CA VAL A 11 10.80 -21.93 -53.67
C VAL A 11 9.54 -21.21 -53.11
N GLU A 12 9.25 -21.60 -51.87
CA GLU A 12 8.93 -20.79 -50.67
C GLU A 12 8.14 -19.47 -50.80
N HIS A 13 6.98 -19.44 -50.14
CA HIS A 13 6.73 -18.34 -49.20
C HIS A 13 5.92 -18.78 -47.98
N SER A 14 6.45 -18.31 -46.86
CA SER A 14 6.03 -18.49 -45.48
C SER A 14 4.63 -17.93 -45.17
N GLY A 15 3.99 -18.50 -44.16
CA GLY A 15 2.72 -18.03 -43.58
C GLY A 15 2.11 -19.19 -42.78
N GLY A 16 2.54 -19.43 -41.55
CA GLY A 16 2.22 -18.57 -40.42
C GLY A 16 1.08 -19.23 -39.66
N GLU A 17 1.40 -20.28 -38.90
CA GLU A 17 0.44 -20.99 -38.07
C GLU A 17 -0.11 -20.02 -37.02
N HIS A 18 -1.41 -19.73 -37.10
CA HIS A 18 -2.12 -18.88 -36.17
C HIS A 18 -2.20 -19.58 -34.80
N ALA A 19 -1.20 -19.37 -33.96
CA ALA A 19 -1.27 -19.71 -32.55
C ALA A 19 -2.29 -18.77 -31.89
N HIS A 20 -3.49 -19.30 -31.67
CA HIS A 20 -4.50 -18.73 -30.78
C HIS A 20 -3.89 -18.63 -29.37
N LEU A 21 -3.27 -17.49 -29.05
CA LEU A 21 -2.88 -17.15 -27.69
C LEU A 21 -4.17 -16.88 -26.92
N ARG A 22 -4.60 -17.84 -26.11
CA ARG A 22 -5.60 -17.57 -25.09
C ARG A 22 -5.03 -16.54 -24.12
N PRO A 23 -5.77 -15.48 -23.78
CA PRO A 23 -5.35 -14.58 -22.72
C PRO A 23 -5.15 -15.43 -21.46
N ARG A 24 -3.92 -15.51 -20.99
CA ARG A 24 -3.67 -15.98 -19.63
C ARG A 24 -4.16 -14.85 -18.75
N GLU A 25 -5.30 -15.04 -18.09
CA GLU A 25 -5.68 -14.23 -16.95
C GLU A 25 -4.55 -14.37 -15.93
N LEU A 26 -3.68 -13.35 -15.84
CA LEU A 26 -2.77 -13.23 -14.72
C LEU A 26 -3.68 -12.96 -13.51
N ALA A 27 -3.88 -13.98 -12.70
CA ALA A 27 -4.35 -13.81 -11.34
C ALA A 27 -3.33 -12.88 -10.65
N SER A 28 -3.73 -11.64 -10.44
CA SER A 28 -2.99 -10.70 -9.61
C SER A 28 -3.01 -11.26 -8.19
N ASP A 29 -1.91 -11.88 -7.77
CA ASP A 29 -1.71 -12.25 -6.37
C ASP A 29 -1.35 -10.96 -5.62
N PRO A 30 -2.21 -10.44 -4.73
CA PRO A 30 -1.99 -9.16 -4.05
C PRO A 30 -0.71 -9.16 -3.18
N ARG A 31 -0.14 -10.33 -2.89
CA ARG A 31 1.09 -10.48 -2.10
C ARG A 31 2.34 -9.95 -2.79
N ALA A 32 2.32 -9.78 -4.11
CA ALA A 32 3.50 -9.35 -4.88
C ALA A 32 3.67 -7.81 -4.97
N VAL A 33 2.63 -7.02 -4.69
CA VAL A 33 2.67 -5.55 -4.85
C VAL A 33 3.30 -4.86 -3.64
N VAL A 34 3.05 -5.36 -2.43
CA VAL A 34 3.56 -4.78 -1.16
C VAL A 34 5.09 -4.75 -1.10
N ALA A 35 5.77 -5.74 -1.70
CA ALA A 35 7.22 -5.86 -1.63
C ALA A 35 8.00 -4.80 -2.45
N VAL A 36 7.37 -4.16 -3.45
CA VAL A 36 8.08 -3.25 -4.37
C VAL A 36 8.02 -1.80 -3.88
N VAL A 37 6.91 -1.36 -3.29
CA VAL A 37 6.72 0.05 -2.90
C VAL A 37 7.41 0.37 -1.57
N ALA A 38 7.24 -0.48 -0.55
CA ALA A 38 7.98 -0.38 0.71
C ALA A 38 9.51 -0.39 0.50
N GLY A 39 10.00 -1.14 -0.50
CA GLY A 39 11.43 -1.25 -0.79
C GLY A 39 12.10 0.05 -1.26
N ALA A 40 11.36 0.92 -1.96
CA ALA A 40 11.91 2.18 -2.48
C ALA A 40 12.07 3.25 -1.39
N TRP A 41 11.13 3.33 -0.44
CA TRP A 41 11.20 4.24 0.70
C TRP A 41 12.28 3.82 1.70
N VAL A 42 12.31 2.54 2.07
CA VAL A 42 13.28 1.99 3.01
C VAL A 42 14.72 2.21 2.49
N ALA A 43 14.99 2.00 1.20
CA ALA A 43 16.34 2.10 0.63
C ALA A 43 17.03 3.46 0.81
N ARG A 44 16.29 4.55 1.00
CA ARG A 44 16.85 5.90 1.17
C ARG A 44 17.32 6.19 2.60
N GLU A 45 16.79 5.48 3.60
CA GLU A 45 17.05 5.70 5.03
C GLU A 45 18.14 4.76 5.61
N LEU A 46 18.46 3.66 4.91
CA LEU A 46 19.35 2.58 5.39
C LEU A 46 20.84 2.91 5.61
N THR A 47 21.29 4.17 5.51
CA THR A 47 22.72 4.46 5.68
C THR A 47 23.20 4.69 7.11
N ARG A 48 22.34 4.69 8.15
CA ARG A 48 22.81 4.92 9.55
C ARG A 48 22.15 4.18 10.72
N SER A 49 21.08 3.40 10.57
CA SER A 49 20.44 2.72 11.72
C SER A 49 20.07 1.26 11.40
N GLN A 50 20.13 0.39 12.42
CA GLN A 50 19.63 -0.98 12.36
C GLN A 50 18.09 -0.95 12.36
N VAL A 51 17.49 -0.54 11.25
CA VAL A 51 16.04 -0.50 11.09
C VAL A 51 15.56 -1.91 10.74
N SER A 52 14.61 -2.44 11.53
CA SER A 52 13.93 -3.70 11.25
C SER A 52 12.47 -3.44 10.97
N VAL A 53 11.99 -3.80 9.79
CA VAL A 53 10.55 -3.78 9.48
C VAL A 53 9.88 -4.94 10.21
N LEU A 54 8.81 -4.63 10.94
CA LEU A 54 8.04 -5.59 11.73
C LEU A 54 6.73 -5.97 11.02
N ALA A 55 6.05 -4.98 10.44
CA ALA A 55 4.78 -5.15 9.73
C ALA A 55 4.58 -4.02 8.71
N ALA A 56 3.65 -4.22 7.76
CA ALA A 56 3.26 -3.21 6.80
C ALA A 56 1.76 -3.29 6.48
N ALA A 57 1.18 -2.18 6.03
CA ALA A 57 -0.19 -2.10 5.55
C ALA A 57 -0.26 -1.28 4.26
N VAL A 58 -1.08 -1.75 3.33
CA VAL A 58 -1.65 -0.89 2.28
C VAL A 58 -2.89 -0.25 2.90
N LEU A 59 -3.02 1.07 2.76
CA LEU A 59 -4.12 1.85 3.31
C LEU A 59 -5.10 2.20 2.19
N ASP A 60 -6.29 1.63 2.23
CA ASP A 60 -7.32 1.84 1.22
C ASP A 60 -8.11 3.13 1.50
N GLY A 61 -8.38 3.90 0.45
CA GLY A 61 -9.16 5.12 0.51
C GLY A 61 -10.62 4.90 0.86
N PHE A 62 -11.17 5.81 1.65
CA PHE A 62 -12.59 5.82 1.99
C PHE A 62 -13.43 6.46 0.89
N PRO A 63 -14.74 6.13 0.80
CA PRO A 63 -15.63 6.69 -0.23
C PRO A 63 -15.71 8.23 -0.26
N ALA A 64 -15.49 8.90 0.88
CA ALA A 64 -15.47 10.36 0.97
C ALA A 64 -14.19 10.99 0.38
N HIS A 65 -13.13 10.20 0.23
CA HIS A 65 -11.82 10.60 -0.27
C HIS A 65 -11.44 9.76 -1.50
N PRO A 66 -12.14 9.95 -2.64
CA PRO A 66 -11.99 9.09 -3.80
C PRO A 66 -10.58 9.17 -4.39
N GLY A 67 -9.98 8.00 -4.65
CA GLY A 67 -8.62 7.91 -5.18
C GLY A 67 -7.53 8.11 -4.13
N ALA A 68 -7.89 8.23 -2.85
CA ALA A 68 -6.91 8.20 -1.78
C ALA A 68 -6.32 6.80 -1.62
N GLU A 69 -5.01 6.73 -1.44
CA GLU A 69 -4.23 5.52 -1.19
C GLU A 69 -3.13 5.86 -0.18
N GLY A 70 -2.60 4.88 0.53
CA GLY A 70 -1.48 5.11 1.42
C GLY A 70 -0.76 3.84 1.80
N GLU A 71 0.32 4.00 2.53
CA GLU A 71 1.10 2.91 3.07
C GLU A 71 1.50 3.21 4.50
N ALA A 72 1.59 2.17 5.33
CA ALA A 72 2.16 2.25 6.65
C ALA A 72 3.19 1.12 6.85
N VAL A 73 4.33 1.47 7.43
CA VAL A 73 5.38 0.53 7.81
C VAL A 73 5.62 0.67 9.30
N LEU A 74 5.40 -0.43 10.03
CA LEU A 74 5.80 -0.55 11.42
C LEU A 74 7.25 -1.04 11.46
N GLU A 75 8.12 -0.27 12.09
CA GLU A 75 9.53 -0.60 12.19
C GLU A 75 10.07 -0.39 13.61
N GLU A 76 11.10 -1.17 13.94
CA GLU A 76 11.93 -0.95 15.11
C GLU A 76 13.22 -0.27 14.67
N ALA A 77 13.51 0.88 15.27
CA ALA A 77 14.75 1.62 15.07
C ALA A 77 15.28 2.07 16.43
N ASP A 78 16.55 1.75 16.71
CA ASP A 78 17.24 2.15 17.94
C ASP A 78 16.51 1.75 19.24
N GLY A 79 15.81 0.61 19.21
CA GLY A 79 15.04 0.07 20.35
C GLY A 79 13.66 0.73 20.55
N HIS A 80 13.19 1.50 19.58
CA HIS A 80 11.89 2.15 19.58
C HIS A 80 11.05 1.70 18.41
N THR A 81 9.78 1.39 18.68
CA THR A 81 8.78 1.10 17.65
C THR A 81 8.18 2.39 17.10
N ARG A 82 8.13 2.52 15.79
CA ARG A 82 7.55 3.66 15.08
C ARG A 82 6.77 3.21 13.86
N ILE A 83 5.78 4.01 13.47
CA ILE A 83 5.06 3.85 12.21
C ILE A 83 5.50 4.96 11.27
N VAL A 84 5.98 4.56 10.10
CA VAL A 84 6.21 5.45 8.96
C VAL A 84 5.00 5.35 8.06
N VAL A 85 4.42 6.49 7.67
CA VAL A 85 3.27 6.52 6.75
C VAL A 85 3.58 7.35 5.52
N GLU A 86 2.92 6.99 4.42
CA GLU A 86 2.77 7.81 3.22
C GLU A 86 1.29 7.90 2.84
N LEU A 87 0.88 9.09 2.37
CA LEU A 87 -0.47 9.39 1.92
C LEU A 87 -0.47 9.92 0.49
N ASP A 88 -1.11 9.18 -0.42
CA ASP A 88 -1.57 9.71 -1.70
C ASP A 88 -3.06 10.12 -1.67
N ALA A 89 -3.44 11.40 -1.47
CA ALA A 89 -4.82 11.87 -1.53
C ALA A 89 -4.93 13.33 -2.01
N ASP A 90 -6.13 13.71 -2.43
CA ASP A 90 -6.53 15.11 -2.58
C ASP A 90 -6.80 15.70 -1.20
N LEU A 91 -5.96 16.64 -0.79
CA LEU A 91 -5.92 17.15 0.57
C LEU A 91 -6.79 18.40 0.72
N ALA A 92 -7.80 18.34 1.61
CA ALA A 92 -8.55 19.51 2.05
C ALA A 92 -7.63 20.64 2.54
N ALA A 93 -8.01 21.89 2.26
CA ALA A 93 -7.24 23.06 2.67
C ALA A 93 -7.47 23.47 4.12
N GLU A 94 -8.62 23.09 4.69
CA GLU A 94 -8.99 23.33 6.08
C GLU A 94 -8.80 22.06 6.91
N GLY A 95 -8.73 22.23 8.23
CA GLY A 95 -8.46 21.13 9.16
C GLY A 95 -7.03 20.61 9.08
N TYR A 96 -6.81 19.42 9.63
CA TYR A 96 -5.51 18.76 9.67
C TYR A 96 -5.65 17.25 9.49
N ARG A 97 -4.52 16.55 9.35
CA ARG A 97 -4.50 15.08 9.27
C ARG A 97 -3.90 14.55 10.53
N GLU A 98 -4.46 13.47 11.01
CA GLU A 98 -3.93 12.79 12.17
C GLU A 98 -3.80 11.31 11.89
N VAL A 99 -2.74 10.72 12.43
CA VAL A 99 -2.46 9.29 12.31
C VAL A 99 -2.91 8.61 13.58
N TRP A 100 -3.65 7.52 13.42
CA TRP A 100 -4.24 6.77 14.51
C TRP A 100 -3.94 5.28 14.39
N LEU A 101 -3.85 4.63 15.55
CA LEU A 101 -4.02 3.19 15.67
C LEU A 101 -5.42 2.90 16.22
N LEU A 102 -6.14 2.00 15.58
CA LEU A 102 -7.46 1.57 16.00
C LEU A 102 -7.46 0.09 16.36
N ALA A 103 -8.24 -0.24 17.38
CA ALA A 103 -8.55 -1.63 17.67
C ALA A 103 -9.31 -2.25 16.49
N SER A 104 -8.97 -3.48 16.10
CA SER A 104 -9.60 -4.17 14.95
C SER A 104 -11.10 -4.40 15.14
N ASP A 105 -11.58 -4.43 16.39
CA ASP A 105 -12.99 -4.52 16.75
C ASP A 105 -13.68 -3.15 16.96
N GLY A 106 -12.95 -2.05 16.77
CA GLY A 106 -13.42 -0.68 16.94
C GLY A 106 -13.57 -0.23 18.40
N SER A 107 -13.08 -1.00 19.37
CA SER A 107 -13.24 -0.72 20.80
C SER A 107 -12.36 0.42 21.33
N GLY A 108 -11.35 0.85 20.59
CA GLY A 108 -10.41 1.86 21.04
C GLY A 108 -9.64 2.53 19.90
N LEU A 109 -9.13 3.72 20.21
CA LEU A 109 -8.31 4.54 19.33
C LEU A 109 -7.10 5.08 20.12
N VAL A 110 -5.96 5.17 19.44
CA VAL A 110 -4.73 5.77 19.95
C VAL A 110 -4.23 6.76 18.91
N SER A 111 -4.22 8.06 19.25
CA SER A 111 -3.57 9.08 18.43
C SER A 111 -2.05 8.88 18.46
N LEU A 112 -1.44 8.93 17.29
CA LEU A 112 0.02 8.94 17.12
C LEU A 112 0.56 10.33 16.82
N GLY A 113 -0.27 11.19 16.22
CA GLY A 113 0.01 12.62 16.01
C GLY A 113 -0.30 13.12 14.61
N LEU A 114 -0.06 14.42 14.42
CA LEU A 114 -0.44 15.14 13.20
C LEU A 114 0.48 14.82 12.03
N LEU A 115 -0.12 14.52 10.88
CA LEU A 115 0.58 14.37 9.60
C LEU A 115 0.68 15.72 8.89
N ASP A 116 1.89 16.29 8.92
CA ASP A 116 2.24 17.44 8.09
C ASP A 116 2.74 16.98 6.72
N GLY A 117 2.07 17.44 5.65
CA GLY A 117 2.34 17.01 4.28
C GLY A 117 1.81 15.62 3.97
N ARG A 118 2.66 14.76 3.41
CA ARG A 118 2.27 13.45 2.83
C ARG A 118 2.97 12.26 3.46
N THR A 119 3.98 12.49 4.28
CA THR A 119 4.79 11.45 4.90
C THR A 119 5.11 11.82 6.33
N GLY A 120 5.08 10.86 7.23
CA GLY A 120 5.38 11.10 8.63
C GLY A 120 5.97 9.88 9.32
N THR A 121 6.62 10.11 10.45
CA THR A 121 7.14 9.05 11.33
C THR A 121 6.65 9.32 12.74
N PHE A 122 5.95 8.35 13.31
CA PHE A 122 5.26 8.51 14.57
C PHE A 122 5.70 7.44 15.55
N ALA A 123 6.03 7.84 16.78
CA ALA A 123 6.35 6.89 17.83
C ALA A 123 5.09 6.12 18.23
N VAL A 124 5.19 4.80 18.34
CA VAL A 124 4.12 4.01 18.96
C VAL A 124 4.29 4.12 20.49
N PRO A 125 3.27 4.59 21.22
CA PRO A 125 3.36 4.68 22.68
C PRO A 125 3.67 3.33 23.32
N ALA A 126 4.53 3.33 24.33
CA ALA A 126 4.88 2.10 25.04
C ALA A 126 3.65 1.46 25.68
N GLY A 127 3.50 0.15 25.50
CA GLY A 127 2.38 -0.61 26.07
C GLY A 127 1.12 -0.65 25.20
N VAL A 128 1.11 -0.03 24.02
CA VAL A 128 0.09 -0.31 23.00
C VAL A 128 0.25 -1.76 22.55
N ASP A 129 -0.84 -2.53 22.65
CA ASP A 129 -0.91 -3.90 22.16
C ASP A 129 -1.23 -3.89 20.65
N LEU A 130 -0.23 -4.15 19.82
CA LEU A 130 -0.37 -4.11 18.37
C LEU A 130 -1.10 -5.31 17.77
N ASP A 131 -1.37 -6.35 18.57
CA ASP A 131 -2.28 -7.43 18.17
C ASP A 131 -3.75 -6.97 18.29
N LEU A 132 -4.04 -6.04 19.21
CA LEU A 132 -5.36 -5.43 19.36
C LEU A 132 -5.51 -4.21 18.44
N PHE A 133 -4.55 -3.29 18.49
CA PHE A 133 -4.50 -2.03 17.74
C PHE A 133 -3.74 -2.19 16.42
N SER A 134 -4.31 -2.97 15.50
CA SER A 134 -3.66 -3.36 14.23
C SER A 134 -4.03 -2.47 13.05
N LEU A 135 -5.07 -1.64 13.16
CA LEU A 135 -5.53 -0.78 12.07
C LEU A 135 -4.82 0.57 12.11
N VAL A 136 -4.12 0.93 11.03
CA VAL A 136 -3.58 2.27 10.83
C VAL A 136 -4.60 3.09 10.06
N ASP A 137 -4.93 4.27 10.57
CA ASP A 137 -5.85 5.21 9.96
C ASP A 137 -5.18 6.57 9.80
N ILE A 138 -5.44 7.23 8.67
CA ILE A 138 -5.16 8.65 8.50
C ILE A 138 -6.49 9.33 8.27
N SER A 139 -6.90 10.18 9.19
CA SER A 139 -8.18 10.90 9.14
C SER A 139 -7.99 12.37 8.84
N GLN A 140 -9.03 12.97 8.27
CA GLN A 140 -9.21 14.40 8.15
C GLN A 140 -9.92 14.89 9.41
N GLU A 141 -9.26 15.75 10.17
CA GLU A 141 -9.77 16.28 11.44
C GLU A 141 -10.17 17.74 11.28
N GLU A 142 -11.16 18.18 12.06
CA GLU A 142 -11.59 19.56 12.16
C GLU A 142 -10.80 20.36 13.22
N ASP A 143 -10.68 21.68 13.03
CA ASP A 143 -10.18 22.60 14.06
C ASP A 143 -11.36 23.18 14.86
N ASP A 144 -12.13 22.30 15.50
CA ASP A 144 -13.32 22.66 16.27
C ASP A 144 -13.11 22.64 17.80
N GLY A 145 -11.91 22.23 18.23
CA GLY A 145 -11.51 22.13 19.63
C GLY A 145 -11.80 20.78 20.29
N ASP A 146 -12.37 19.81 19.58
CA ASP A 146 -12.46 18.41 20.00
C ASP A 146 -11.22 17.64 19.52
N PRO A 147 -10.39 17.09 20.43
CA PRO A 147 -9.23 16.29 20.02
C PRO A 147 -9.59 14.82 19.69
N GLY A 148 -10.88 14.46 19.70
CA GLY A 148 -11.35 13.13 19.31
C GLY A 148 -11.22 12.89 17.81
N HIS A 149 -11.16 11.61 17.43
CA HIS A 149 -11.20 11.20 16.03
C HIS A 149 -12.53 11.65 15.37
N SER A 150 -12.43 12.40 14.27
CA SER A 150 -13.59 12.96 13.55
C SER A 150 -14.53 11.90 12.96
N GLY A 151 -14.01 10.70 12.68
CA GLY A 151 -14.67 9.67 11.89
C GLY A 151 -14.54 9.87 10.37
N ASP A 152 -13.96 10.97 9.90
CA ASP A 152 -13.67 11.22 8.48
C ASP A 152 -12.31 10.63 8.10
N SER A 153 -12.24 9.31 8.05
CA SER A 153 -11.04 8.58 7.62
C SER A 153 -10.77 8.83 6.14
N ILE A 154 -9.52 9.20 5.81
CA ILE A 154 -9.05 9.36 4.43
C ILE A 154 -8.64 7.98 3.89
N VAL A 155 -7.75 7.29 4.60
CA VAL A 155 -7.26 5.95 4.27
C VAL A 155 -7.17 5.08 5.53
N ARG A 156 -7.39 3.77 5.40
CA ARG A 156 -7.18 2.80 6.48
C ARG A 156 -6.70 1.45 5.96
N GLY A 157 -5.85 0.79 6.74
CA GLY A 157 -5.41 -0.57 6.46
C GLY A 157 -4.95 -1.29 7.71
N GLU A 158 -4.90 -2.62 7.63
CA GLU A 158 -4.44 -3.46 8.74
C GLU A 158 -2.96 -3.83 8.57
N LEU A 159 -2.19 -3.66 9.65
CA LEU A 159 -0.80 -4.09 9.71
C LEU A 159 -0.71 -5.61 9.57
N GLN A 160 0.05 -6.05 8.57
CA GLN A 160 0.37 -7.46 8.34
C GLN A 160 1.86 -7.69 8.64
N PRO A 161 2.22 -8.76 9.38
CA PRO A 161 3.61 -9.10 9.63
C PRO A 161 4.42 -9.22 8.34
N ALA A 162 5.66 -8.70 8.37
CA ALA A 162 6.60 -8.76 7.25
C ALA A 162 7.23 -10.16 7.03
#